data_AF-A0A951K3L7-F1
#
_entry.id   AF-A0A951K3L7-F1
#
_cell.length_a   1.000
_cell.length_b   1.000
_cell.length_c   1.000
_cell.angle_alpha   90.00
_cell.angle_beta   90.00
_cell.angle_gamma   90.00
#
_symmetry.space_group_name_H-M   'P 1'
#
loop_
_entity.id
_entity.type
_entity.pdbx_description
1 polymer ?
#
loop_
_entity_poly.entity_id
_entity_poly.type
_entity_poly.pdbx_seq_one_letter_code
_entity_poly.pdbx_strand_id
1 'polypeptide(L)'
;MRNDALTRKHARVLQAAAAAEAADESPSIVSIAARVPLRADLVEIIAADLSTRGLLACSGEFPIDDDPQLPGPVFRVTGDGQRALSELAGAR
;
A
#
# COMPACT_ATOMS: atom_id res chain seq x y z
N MET A 1 -21.88 0.28 4.58
CA MET A 1 -20.43 0.17 4.82
C MET A 1 -19.95 1.46 5.42
N ARG A 2 -19.31 1.42 6.59
CA ARG A 2 -18.80 2.60 7.29
C ARG A 2 -17.56 3.08 6.52
N ASN A 3 -17.65 4.26 5.92
CA ASN A 3 -16.57 4.87 5.15
C ASN A 3 -15.60 5.54 6.13
N ASP A 4 -14.80 4.73 6.84
CA ASP A 4 -13.84 5.27 7.80
C ASP A 4 -12.75 6.02 7.04
N ALA A 5 -12.69 7.35 7.23
CA ALA A 5 -11.76 8.24 6.56
C ALA A 5 -10.31 7.73 6.67
N LEU A 6 -9.59 7.76 5.56
CA LEU A 6 -8.18 7.36 5.54
C LEU A 6 -7.37 8.27 6.46
N THR A 7 -6.58 7.65 7.34
CA THR A 7 -5.64 8.43 8.16
C THR A 7 -4.49 8.94 7.29
N ARG A 8 -3.74 9.94 7.79
CA ARG A 8 -2.53 10.45 7.12
C ARG A 8 -1.50 9.36 6.80
N LYS A 9 -1.41 8.30 7.61
CA LYS A 9 -0.49 7.19 7.38
C LYS A 9 -0.97 6.31 6.21
N HIS A 10 -2.28 6.02 6.15
CA HIS A 10 -2.88 5.29 5.02
C HIS A 10 -2.68 6.04 3.71
N ALA A 11 -2.97 7.34 3.68
CA ALA A 11 -2.76 8.18 2.51
C ALA A 11 -1.31 8.14 2.02
N ARG A 12 -0.33 8.20 2.93
CA ARG A 12 1.09 8.12 2.58
C ARG A 12 1.50 6.77 1.99
N VAL A 13 1.05 5.67 2.59
CA VAL A 13 1.35 4.32 2.08
C VAL A 13 0.70 4.10 0.71
N LEU A 14 -0.56 4.55 0.54
CA LEU A 14 -1.26 4.47 -0.75
C LEU A 14 -0.56 5.32 -1.83
N GLN A 15 -0.12 6.54 -1.49
CA GLN A 15 0.67 7.39 -2.40
C GLN A 15 2.01 6.76 -2.75
N ALA A 16 2.69 6.14 -1.79
CA ALA A 16 3.98 5.49 -2.03
C ALA A 16 3.85 4.25 -2.90
N ALA A 17 2.78 3.46 -2.75
CA ALA A 17 2.47 2.35 -3.65
C ALA A 17 2.23 2.86 -5.08
N ALA A 18 1.40 3.90 -5.25
CA ALA A 18 1.17 4.51 -6.57
C ALA A 18 2.46 5.07 -7.19
N ALA A 19 3.33 5.67 -6.38
CA ALA A 19 4.61 6.21 -6.84
C ALA A 19 5.62 5.11 -7.22
N ALA A 20 5.57 3.94 -6.58
CA ALA A 20 6.36 2.78 -7.00
C ALA A 20 5.86 2.24 -8.35
N GLU A 21 4.55 2.11 -8.54
CA GLU A 21 3.97 1.69 -9.83
C GLU A 21 4.32 2.67 -10.96
N ALA A 22 4.21 3.98 -10.70
CA ALA A 22 4.54 5.01 -11.69
C ALA A 22 6.03 5.05 -12.06
N ALA A 23 6.90 4.45 -11.24
CA ALA A 23 8.32 4.29 -11.49
C ALA A 23 8.67 2.94 -12.15
N ASP A 24 7.66 2.17 -12.59
CA ASP A 24 7.81 0.80 -13.11
C ASP A 24 8.48 -0.16 -12.10
N GLU A 25 8.39 0.14 -10.80
CA GLU A 25 8.88 -0.72 -9.73
C GLU A 25 7.76 -1.62 -9.20
N SER A 26 8.12 -2.83 -8.75
CA SER A 26 7.19 -3.68 -8.01
C SER A 26 6.89 -3.06 -6.64
N PRO A 27 5.62 -2.72 -6.30
CA PRO A 27 5.27 -2.13 -5.02
C PRO A 27 5.28 -3.19 -3.93
N SER A 28 6.45 -3.51 -3.41
CA SER A 28 6.65 -4.40 -2.26
C SER A 28 6.67 -3.58 -0.97
N ILE A 29 6.58 -4.25 0.18
CA ILE A 29 6.76 -3.58 1.49
C ILE A 29 8.07 -2.79 1.53
N VAL A 30 9.15 -3.33 0.98
CA VAL A 30 10.47 -2.68 0.96
C VAL A 30 10.46 -1.42 0.11
N SER A 31 9.96 -1.49 -1.13
CA SER A 31 9.94 -0.33 -2.04
C SER A 31 8.97 0.75 -1.60
N ILE A 32 7.87 0.39 -0.94
CA ILE A 32 6.93 1.33 -0.32
C ILE A 32 7.58 1.97 0.91
N ALA A 33 8.19 1.18 1.81
CA ALA A 33 8.85 1.69 3.01
C ALA A 33 10.01 2.64 2.70
N ALA A 34 10.74 2.41 1.60
CA ALA A 34 11.78 3.32 1.13
C ALA A 34 11.27 4.73 0.76
N ARG A 35 9.96 4.87 0.49
CA ARG A 35 9.31 6.13 0.06
C ARG A 35 8.58 6.87 1.18
N VAL A 36 8.49 6.29 2.38
CA VAL A 36 7.78 6.88 3.51
C VAL A 36 8.62 6.84 4.78
N PRO A 37 8.49 7.81 5.70
CA PRO A 37 9.18 7.77 6.99
C PRO A 37 8.45 6.83 7.97
N LEU A 38 8.22 5.58 7.58
CA LEU A 38 7.57 4.54 8.37
C LEU A 38 8.43 3.27 8.34
N ARG A 39 8.40 2.51 9.43
CA ARG A 39 9.05 1.19 9.49
C ARG A 39 8.29 0.18 8.62
N ALA A 40 9.00 -0.83 8.11
CA ALA A 40 8.45 -1.85 7.22
C ALA A 40 7.27 -2.63 7.83
N ASP A 41 7.34 -2.99 9.11
CA ASP A 41 6.26 -3.65 9.86
C ASP A 41 4.98 -2.80 9.91
N LEU A 42 5.13 -1.48 10.10
CA LEU A 42 3.98 -0.58 10.08
C LEU A 42 3.43 -0.39 8.66
N VAL A 43 4.29 -0.37 7.64
CA VAL A 43 3.88 -0.32 6.23
C VAL A 43 3.07 -1.56 5.88
N GLU A 44 3.48 -2.73 6.35
CA GLU A 44 2.80 -3.99 6.15
C GLU A 44 1.38 -3.98 6.72
N ILE A 45 1.22 -3.59 7.99
CA ILE A 45 -0.09 -3.49 8.64
C ILE A 45 -1.00 -2.52 7.86
N ILE A 46 -0.47 -1.37 7.43
CA ILE A 46 -1.26 -0.38 6.70
C ILE A 46 -1.59 -0.88 5.28
N ALA A 47 -0.66 -1.55 4.59
CA ALA A 47 -0.90 -2.09 3.26
C ALA A 47 -1.94 -3.21 3.29
N ALA A 48 -1.90 -4.06 4.31
CA ALA A 48 -2.94 -5.06 4.57
C ALA A 48 -4.31 -4.41 4.81
N ASP A 49 -4.39 -3.37 5.66
CA ASP A 49 -5.65 -2.65 5.91
C ASP A 49 -6.16 -1.88 4.67
N LEU A 50 -5.27 -1.30 3.87
CA LEU A 50 -5.64 -0.72 2.57
C LEU A 50 -6.17 -1.79 1.61
N SER A 51 -5.66 -3.02 1.70
CA SER A 51 -6.12 -4.14 0.89
C SER A 51 -7.49 -4.66 1.33
N THR A 52 -7.74 -4.78 2.64
CA THR A 52 -9.08 -5.16 3.16
C THR A 52 -10.14 -4.11 2.81
N ARG A 53 -9.74 -2.83 2.69
CA ARG A 53 -10.59 -1.73 2.20
C ARG A 53 -10.76 -1.70 0.68
N GLY A 54 -10.10 -2.58 -0.07
CA GLY A 54 -10.18 -2.65 -1.54
C GLY A 54 -9.40 -1.55 -2.27
N LEU A 55 -8.54 -0.80 -1.58
CA LEU A 55 -7.72 0.27 -2.17
C LEU A 55 -6.38 -0.25 -2.72
N LEU A 56 -5.91 -1.37 -2.19
CA LEU A 56 -4.77 -2.14 -2.73
C LEU A 56 -5.20 -3.57 -3.08
N ALA A 57 -4.80 -4.05 -4.24
CA ALA A 57 -4.81 -5.47 -4.57
C ALA A 57 -3.48 -6.07 -4.13
N CYS A 58 -3.50 -7.06 -3.25
CA CYS A 58 -2.31 -7.83 -2.88
C CYS A 58 -2.17 -9.04 -3.81
N SER A 59 -0.96 -9.32 -4.27
CA SER A 59 -0.60 -10.52 -5.03
C SER A 59 0.65 -11.15 -4.42
N GLY A 60 0.66 -12.48 -4.32
CA GLY A 60 1.68 -13.21 -3.58
C GLY A 60 1.22 -13.59 -2.17
N GLU A 61 1.94 -14.52 -1.55
CA GLU A 61 1.66 -14.98 -0.19
C GLU A 61 2.53 -14.20 0.79
N PHE A 62 1.98 -13.88 1.97
CA PHE A 62 2.83 -13.52 3.09
C PHE A 62 3.57 -14.78 3.52
N PRO A 63 4.91 -14.77 3.59
CA PRO A 63 5.66 -15.93 4.07
C PRO A 63 5.12 -16.34 5.45
N ILE A 64 4.52 -17.53 5.54
CA ILE A 64 3.97 -18.08 6.79
C ILE A 64 5.11 -18.53 7.71
N ASP A 65 6.20 -18.99 7.09
CA ASP A 65 7.49 -19.23 7.72
C ASP A 65 8.43 -18.10 7.28
N ASP A 66 9.39 -17.69 8.13
CA ASP A 66 10.47 -16.72 7.82
C ASP A 66 11.42 -17.22 6.70
N ASP A 67 10.90 -17.91 5.68
CA ASP A 67 11.62 -18.34 4.50
C ASP A 67 11.93 -17.11 3.63
N PRO A 68 13.20 -16.67 3.59
CA PRO A 68 13.59 -15.48 2.85
C PRO A 68 13.56 -15.70 1.33
N GLN A 69 13.27 -16.92 0.86
CA GLN A 69 13.28 -17.27 -0.57
C GLN A 69 11.92 -17.06 -1.25
N LEU A 70 10.83 -16.90 -0.49
CA LEU A 70 9.53 -16.61 -1.08
C LEU A 70 9.46 -15.12 -1.48
N PRO A 71 9.05 -14.80 -2.73
CA PRO A 71 8.83 -13.42 -3.11
C PRO A 71 7.70 -12.86 -2.25
N GLY A 72 8.03 -11.85 -1.43
CA GLY A 72 7.08 -11.20 -0.55
C GLY A 72 5.92 -10.53 -1.29
N PRO A 73 4.86 -10.10 -0.57
CA PRO A 73 3.65 -9.56 -1.17
C PRO A 73 3.93 -8.32 -2.01
N VAL A 74 3.30 -8.29 -3.19
CA VAL A 74 3.30 -7.15 -4.10
C VAL A 74 1.91 -6.52 -4.09
N PHE A 75 1.87 -5.21 -3.94
CA PHE A 75 0.65 -4.44 -3.90
C PHE A 75 0.43 -3.73 -5.23
N ARG A 76 -0.82 -3.63 -5.66
CA ARG A 76 -1.25 -2.82 -6.80
C ARG A 76 -2.32 -1.84 -6.38
N VAL A 77 -2.26 -0.60 -6.83
CA VAL A 77 -3.31 0.38 -6.53
C VAL A 77 -4.55 0.07 -7.38
N THR A 78 -5.70 -0.07 -6.72
CA THR A 78 -6.97 -0.34 -7.41
C THR A 78 -7.57 0.95 -7.99
N GLY A 79 -8.60 0.83 -8.83
CA GLY A 79 -9.36 1.99 -9.30
C GLY A 79 -9.96 2.82 -8.14
N ASP A 80 -10.39 2.16 -7.07
CA ASP A 80 -10.90 2.84 -5.87
C ASP A 80 -9.77 3.53 -5.09
N GLY A 81 -8.58 2.91 -5.03
CA GLY A 81 -7.37 3.53 -4.51
C GLY A 81 -6.99 4.81 -5.26
N GLN A 82 -7.04 4.79 -6.59
CA GLN A 82 -6.76 5.97 -7.43
C GLN A 82 -7.79 7.09 -7.23
N ARG A 83 -9.08 6.76 -7.06
CA ARG A 83 -10.11 7.76 -6.72
C ARG A 83 -9.86 8.37 -5.35
N ALA A 84 -9.55 7.56 -4.33
CA ALA A 84 -9.24 8.05 -3.00
C ALA A 84 -8.02 9.00 -3.00
N LEU A 85 -6.99 8.71 -3.80
CA LEU A 85 -5.84 9.61 -3.97
C LEU A 85 -6.23 10.94 -4.62
N SER A 86 -7.12 10.90 -5.62
CA SER A 86 -7.61 12.10 -6.30
C SER A 86 -8.43 13.00 -5.38
N GLU A 87 -9.30 12.41 -4.55
CA GLU A 87 -10.08 13.11 -3.53
C GLU A 87 -9.18 13.78 -2.49
N LEU A 88 -8.12 13.08 -2.04
CA LEU A 88 -7.13 13.63 -1.11
C LEU A 88 -6.32 14.79 -1.72
N ALA A 89 -6.05 14.76 -3.02
CA ALA A 89 -5.37 15.84 -3.72
C ALA A 89 -6.26 17.08 -3.92
N GLY A 90 -7.55 16.88 -4.19
CA GLY A 90 -8.52 17.96 -4.35
C GLY A 90 -9.00 18.59 -3.04
N ALA A 91 -8.82 17.92 -1.91
CA ALA A 91 -9.16 18.44 -0.58
C ALA A 91 -8.08 19.35 0.04
N ARG A 92 -7.03 19.70 -0.73
CA ARG A 92 -5.84 20.40 -0.27
C ARG A 92 -5.68 21.75 -0.95
#